data_AF-A0A0F9ZBW1-F1
#
_entry.id   AF-A0A0F9ZBW1-F1
#
_cell.length_a   1.000
_cell.length_b   1.000
_cell.length_c   1.000
_cell.angle_alpha   90.00
_cell.angle_beta   90.00
_cell.angle_gamma   90.00
#
_symmetry.space_group_name_H-M   'P 1'
#
loop_
_entity.id
_entity.type
_entity.pdbx_description
1 polymer ?
#
loop_
_entity_poly.entity_id
_entity_poly.type
_entity_poly.pdbx_seq_one_letter_code
_entity_poly.pdbx_strand_id
1 'polypeptide(L)'
;MTNQEGDNFQPEQERPNIGKRIADLLRLYANPEDSTNHADLAQEIRIAIKKEDKKELIKKLEYFGNARNNKSGTQQMQMLESSCASESYSIISELKALEDVPWDELLLAIGV
;
A
#
# COMPACT_ATOMS: atom_id res chain seq x y z
N MET A 1 -10.56 9.44 51.11
CA MET A 1 -10.07 8.25 50.39
C MET A 1 -10.32 8.52 48.92
N THR A 2 -9.25 8.73 48.15
CA THR A 2 -9.32 9.20 46.76
C THR A 2 -9.54 8.00 45.84
N ASN A 3 -10.58 8.05 45.01
CA ASN A 3 -10.86 7.01 44.02
C ASN A 3 -9.76 7.01 42.96
N GLN A 4 -9.16 5.85 42.71
CA GLN A 4 -8.29 5.62 41.56
C GLN A 4 -9.16 5.46 40.33
N GLU A 5 -9.14 6.46 39.44
CA GLU A 5 -9.63 6.32 38.08
C GLU A 5 -8.62 5.43 37.34
N GLY A 6 -9.06 4.21 37.01
CA GLY A 6 -8.34 3.31 36.13
C GLY A 6 -8.39 3.87 34.72
N ASP A 7 -7.32 4.54 34.33
CA ASP A 7 -7.07 4.97 32.95
C ASP A 7 -6.90 3.71 32.08
N ASN A 8 -8.01 3.27 31.49
CA ASN A 8 -8.05 2.13 30.59
C ASN A 8 -7.55 2.59 29.21
N PHE A 9 -6.25 2.89 29.12
CA PHE A 9 -5.57 3.18 27.88
C PHE A 9 -5.46 1.88 27.09
N GLN A 10 -6.49 1.55 26.31
CA GLN A 10 -6.33 0.58 25.24
C GLN A 10 -5.37 1.22 24.23
N PRO A 11 -4.23 0.58 23.87
CA PRO A 11 -3.42 1.10 22.78
C PRO A 11 -4.34 1.14 21.57
N GLU A 12 -4.67 2.34 21.09
CA GLU A 12 -5.25 2.51 19.77
C GLU A 12 -4.34 1.71 18.86
N GLN A 13 -4.85 0.62 18.31
CA GLN A 13 -4.12 -0.14 17.31
C GLN A 13 -3.92 0.84 16.17
N GLU A 14 -2.76 1.49 16.12
CA GLU A 14 -2.35 2.38 15.04
C GLU A 14 -2.51 1.57 13.77
N ARG A 15 -3.60 1.83 13.04
CA ARG A 15 -3.73 1.32 11.69
C ARG A 15 -2.46 1.78 10.98
N PRO A 16 -1.71 0.86 10.36
CA PRO A 16 -0.48 1.25 9.70
C PRO A 16 -0.79 2.40 8.73
N ASN A 17 -0.03 3.49 8.84
CA ASN A 17 -0.26 4.65 7.98
C ASN A 17 -0.18 4.23 6.50
N ILE A 18 -0.84 5.01 5.64
CA ILE A 18 -0.99 4.64 4.23
C ILE A 18 0.36 4.45 3.52
N GLY A 19 1.38 5.22 3.93
CA GLY A 19 2.75 5.11 3.45
C GLY A 19 3.35 3.73 3.75
N LYS A 20 3.26 3.26 5.00
CA LYS A 20 3.77 1.94 5.41
C LYS A 20 3.07 0.81 4.67
N ARG A 21 1.76 0.93 4.46
CA ARG A 21 0.99 -0.06 3.69
C ARG A 21 1.41 -0.12 2.22
N ILE A 22 1.65 1.04 1.60
CA ILE A 22 2.21 1.09 0.24
C ILE A 22 3.63 0.50 0.21
N ALA A 23 4.47 0.84 1.17
CA ALA A 23 5.83 0.31 1.26
C ALA A 23 5.83 -1.22 1.41
N ASP A 24 4.97 -1.77 2.29
CA ASP A 24 4.80 -3.21 2.46
C ASP A 24 4.23 -3.87 1.21
N LEU A 25 3.24 -3.27 0.53
CA LEU A 25 2.70 -3.73 -0.74
C LEU A 25 3.82 -3.85 -1.79
N LEU A 26 4.63 -2.80 -1.96
CA LEU A 26 5.76 -2.82 -2.88
C LEU A 26 6.81 -3.86 -2.48
N ARG A 27 7.13 -3.97 -1.19
CA ARG A 27 8.12 -4.95 -0.68
C ARG A 27 7.69 -6.39 -0.92
N LEU A 28 6.41 -6.69 -0.72
CA LEU A 28 5.87 -8.05 -0.82
C LEU A 28 5.71 -8.52 -2.27
N TYR A 29 5.35 -7.60 -3.18
CA TYR A 29 4.88 -7.97 -4.52
C TYR A 29 5.75 -7.43 -5.66
N ALA A 30 6.75 -6.58 -5.40
CA ALA A 30 7.70 -6.09 -6.40
C ALA A 30 9.03 -6.86 -6.42
N ASN A 31 9.01 -8.16 -6.09
CA ASN A 31 10.22 -8.97 -6.21
C ASN A 31 10.64 -9.07 -7.69
N PRO A 32 11.90 -8.73 -8.03
CA PRO A 32 12.39 -8.77 -9.41
C PRO A 32 12.26 -10.15 -10.07
N GLU A 33 12.24 -11.20 -9.25
CA GLU A 33 12.16 -12.60 -9.68
C GLU A 33 10.74 -13.05 -10.05
N ASP A 34 9.72 -12.31 -9.64
CA ASP A 34 8.30 -12.68 -9.84
C ASP A 34 7.76 -12.23 -11.20
N SER A 35 8.16 -11.05 -11.68
CA SER A 35 7.72 -10.46 -12.95
C SER A 35 8.42 -9.13 -13.19
N THR A 36 9.08 -8.96 -14.34
CA THR A 36 9.62 -7.67 -14.79
C THR A 36 8.58 -6.54 -14.73
N ASN A 37 7.29 -6.85 -14.99
CA ASN A 37 6.22 -5.86 -14.94
C ASN A 37 5.92 -5.33 -13.52
N HIS A 38 6.06 -6.14 -12.46
CA HIS A 38 5.77 -5.68 -11.10
C HIS A 38 6.88 -4.77 -10.56
N ALA A 39 8.15 -5.08 -10.90
CA ALA A 39 9.27 -4.21 -10.57
C ALA A 39 9.16 -2.84 -11.26
N ASP A 40 8.80 -2.83 -12.55
CA ASP A 40 8.58 -1.59 -13.30
C ASP A 40 7.41 -0.77 -12.72
N LEU A 41 6.26 -1.41 -12.44
CA LEU A 41 5.11 -0.73 -11.83
C LEU A 41 5.42 -0.19 -10.43
N ALA A 42 6.20 -0.93 -9.63
CA ALA A 42 6.64 -0.46 -8.32
C ALA A 42 7.52 0.79 -8.42
N GLN A 43 8.39 0.85 -9.44
CA GLN A 43 9.19 2.04 -9.72
C GLN A 43 8.30 3.21 -10.16
N GLU A 44 7.29 2.97 -10.98
CA GLU A 44 6.33 3.99 -11.37
C GLU A 44 5.50 4.53 -10.19
N ILE A 45 5.12 3.68 -9.23
CA ILE A 45 4.47 4.10 -7.98
C ILE A 45 5.39 5.03 -7.18
N ARG A 46 6.67 4.66 -7.01
CA ARG A 46 7.67 5.52 -6.34
C ARG A 46 7.81 6.87 -7.04
N ILE A 47 7.81 6.89 -8.38
CA ILE A 47 7.87 8.14 -9.16
C ILE A 47 6.61 9.00 -8.94
N ALA A 48 5.42 8.40 -8.91
CA ALA A 48 4.18 9.13 -8.65
C ALA A 48 4.17 9.77 -7.26
N ILE A 49 4.69 9.07 -6.25
CA ILE A 49 4.87 9.62 -4.88
C ILE A 49 5.85 10.80 -4.89
N LYS A 50 7.00 10.67 -5.57
CA LYS A 50 7.99 11.76 -5.71
C LYS A 50 7.44 13.02 -6.38
N LYS A 51 6.47 12.84 -7.28
CA LYS A 51 5.83 13.94 -8.00
C LYS A 51 4.62 14.48 -7.26
N GLU A 52 4.28 13.91 -6.10
CA GLU A 52 3.09 14.25 -5.32
C GLU A 52 1.81 14.18 -6.18
N ASP A 53 1.80 13.26 -7.15
CA ASP A 53 0.70 13.12 -8.10
C ASP A 53 -0.27 12.05 -7.60
N LYS A 54 -1.28 12.49 -6.85
CA LYS A 54 -2.33 11.62 -6.31
C LYS A 54 -3.04 10.82 -7.40
N LYS A 55 -3.31 11.43 -8.55
CA LYS A 55 -4.06 10.80 -9.64
C LYS A 55 -3.23 9.71 -10.29
N GLU A 56 -1.97 9.99 -10.57
CA GLU A 56 -1.06 9.00 -11.14
C GLU A 56 -0.74 7.89 -10.12
N LEU A 57 -0.58 8.21 -8.83
CA LEU A 57 -0.39 7.22 -7.76
C LEU A 57 -1.55 6.21 -7.71
N ILE A 58 -2.79 6.70 -7.68
CA ILE A 58 -3.99 5.84 -7.71
C ILE A 58 -3.99 4.94 -8.94
N LYS A 59 -3.73 5.51 -10.12
CA LYS A 59 -3.72 4.77 -11.38
C LYS A 59 -2.65 3.68 -11.39
N LYS A 60 -1.46 3.95 -10.85
CA LYS A 60 -0.37 2.96 -10.78
C LYS A 60 -0.66 1.86 -9.75
N LEU A 61 -1.27 2.19 -8.62
CA LEU A 61 -1.76 1.19 -7.65
C LEU A 61 -2.87 0.31 -8.26
N GLU A 62 -3.77 0.88 -9.06
CA GLU A 62 -4.81 0.12 -9.78
C GLU A 62 -4.18 -0.86 -10.77
N TYR A 63 -3.16 -0.45 -11.53
CA TYR A 63 -2.43 -1.37 -12.40
C TYR A 63 -1.65 -2.42 -11.63
N PHE A 64 -1.01 -2.05 -10.53
CA PHE A 64 -0.22 -2.96 -9.69
C PHE A 64 -1.09 -4.08 -9.13
N GLY A 65 -2.25 -3.76 -8.55
CA GLY A 65 -3.20 -4.77 -8.07
C GLY A 65 -3.78 -5.66 -9.18
N ASN A 66 -3.77 -5.21 -10.44
CA ASN A 66 -4.26 -5.95 -11.59
C ASN A 66 -3.18 -6.66 -12.42
N ALA A 67 -1.89 -6.44 -12.13
CA ALA A 67 -0.77 -6.79 -13.00
C ALA A 67 -0.51 -8.31 -13.16
N ARG A 68 -1.34 -9.17 -12.57
CA ARG A 68 -1.18 -10.63 -12.61
C ARG A 68 -2.42 -11.44 -12.98
N ASN A 69 -3.52 -10.80 -13.39
CA ASN A 69 -4.73 -11.51 -13.84
C ASN A 69 -4.58 -12.38 -15.11
N ASN A 70 -3.37 -12.59 -15.63
CA ASN A 70 -3.16 -13.12 -16.97
C ASN A 70 -2.25 -14.36 -17.09
N LYS A 71 -1.86 -15.03 -15.99
CA LYS A 71 -1.17 -16.33 -16.10
C LYS A 71 -1.65 -17.33 -15.06
N SER A 72 -1.95 -18.53 -15.55
CA SER A 72 -2.29 -19.74 -14.82
C SER A 72 -1.24 -20.05 -13.73
N GLY A 73 -1.41 -19.47 -12.54
CA GLY A 73 -0.60 -19.74 -11.36
C GLY A 73 -1.11 -20.94 -10.54
N THR A 74 -0.26 -21.48 -9.68
CA THR A 74 -0.65 -22.46 -8.65
C THR A 74 -1.66 -21.82 -7.67
N GLN A 75 -2.41 -22.63 -6.94
CA GLN A 75 -3.41 -22.16 -5.96
C GLN A 75 -2.84 -21.15 -4.94
N GLN A 76 -1.55 -21.28 -4.57
CA GLN A 76 -0.85 -20.31 -3.72
C GLN A 76 -0.62 -18.95 -4.40
N MET A 77 -0.27 -18.92 -5.70
CA MET A 77 -0.13 -17.67 -6.46
C MET A 77 -1.47 -16.91 -6.54
N GLN A 78 -2.58 -17.63 -6.75
CA GLN A 78 -3.91 -17.01 -6.80
C GLN A 78 -4.34 -16.39 -5.47
N MET A 79 -3.96 -17.00 -4.33
CA MET A 79 -4.21 -16.43 -2.99
C MET A 79 -3.38 -15.16 -2.73
N LEU A 80 -2.11 -15.17 -3.13
CA LEU A 80 -1.24 -13.99 -3.03
C LEU A 80 -1.72 -12.85 -3.93
N GLU A 81 -2.17 -13.17 -5.15
CA GLU A 81 -2.73 -12.19 -6.10
C GLU A 81 -4.01 -11.55 -5.59
N SER A 82 -4.94 -12.35 -5.05
CA SER A 82 -6.17 -11.83 -4.43
C SER A 82 -5.86 -10.91 -3.24
N SER A 83 -4.82 -11.22 -2.48
CA SER A 83 -4.36 -10.41 -1.35
C SER A 83 -3.75 -9.08 -1.81
N CYS A 84 -2.92 -9.09 -2.86
CA CYS A 84 -2.34 -7.89 -3.47
C CYS A 84 -3.41 -6.95 -4.03
N ALA A 85 -4.37 -7.50 -4.79
CA ALA A 85 -5.48 -6.74 -5.35
C ALA A 85 -6.33 -6.10 -4.25
N SER A 86 -6.74 -6.89 -3.25
CA SER A 86 -7.55 -6.40 -2.12
C SER A 86 -6.85 -5.27 -1.36
N GLU A 87 -5.57 -5.45 -1.04
CA GLU A 87 -4.78 -4.44 -0.32
C GLU A 87 -4.63 -3.16 -1.16
N SER A 88 -4.34 -3.31 -2.46
CA SER A 88 -4.23 -2.18 -3.39
C SER A 88 -5.53 -1.38 -3.43
N TYR A 89 -6.69 -2.05 -3.56
CA TYR A 89 -8.00 -1.39 -3.58
C TYR A 89 -8.34 -0.71 -2.25
N SER A 90 -7.97 -1.29 -1.12
CA SER A 90 -8.14 -0.64 0.18
C SER A 90 -7.33 0.65 0.27
N ILE A 91 -6.05 0.62 -0.12
CA ILE A 91 -5.18 1.80 -0.15
C ILE A 91 -5.75 2.86 -1.09
N ILE A 92 -6.19 2.47 -2.29
CA ILE A 92 -6.81 3.38 -3.26
C ILE A 92 -8.06 4.05 -2.68
N SER A 93 -8.93 3.30 -1.98
CA SER A 93 -10.14 3.83 -1.35
C SER A 93 -9.80 4.88 -0.31
N GLU A 94 -8.76 4.63 0.52
CA GLU A 94 -8.31 5.58 1.53
C GLU A 94 -7.67 6.83 0.90
N LEU A 95 -6.80 6.66 -0.11
CA LEU A 95 -6.25 7.79 -0.87
C LEU A 95 -7.34 8.65 -1.49
N LYS A 96 -8.39 8.04 -2.06
CA LYS A 96 -9.53 8.76 -2.64
C LYS A 96 -10.32 9.55 -1.59
N ALA A 97 -10.42 9.04 -0.35
CA ALA A 97 -11.14 9.67 0.75
C ALA A 97 -10.34 10.79 1.44
N LEU A 98 -9.01 10.78 1.38
CA LEU A 98 -8.17 11.84 1.92
C LEU A 98 -8.34 13.12 1.10
N GLU A 99 -8.58 14.27 1.75
CA GLU A 99 -8.54 15.57 1.09
C GLU A 99 -7.09 15.92 0.74
N ASP A 100 -6.22 15.90 1.76
CA ASP A 100 -4.78 16.05 1.64
C ASP A 100 -4.05 14.73 1.88
N VAL A 101 -3.15 14.40 0.96
CA VAL A 101 -2.32 13.19 1.05
C VAL A 101 -1.08 13.53 1.89
N PRO A 102 -0.72 12.73 2.91
CA PRO A 102 0.47 12.98 3.73
C PRO A 102 1.75 12.60 2.97
N TRP A 103 2.15 13.43 2.01
CA TRP A 103 3.26 13.15 1.11
C TRP A 103 4.59 12.92 1.82
N ASP A 104 4.87 13.68 2.89
CA ASP A 104 6.09 13.52 3.69
C ASP A 104 6.19 12.11 4.31
N GLU A 105 5.08 11.59 4.83
CA GLU A 105 5.03 10.23 5.39
C GLU A 105 5.18 9.16 4.30
N LEU A 106 4.60 9.41 3.12
CA LEU A 106 4.71 8.53 1.96
C LEU A 106 6.14 8.46 1.45
N LEU A 107 6.82 9.60 1.29
CA LEU A 107 8.22 9.69 0.88
C LEU A 107 9.13 8.95 1.86
N LEU A 108 8.95 9.19 3.15
CA LEU A 108 9.67 8.50 4.21
C LEU A 108 9.47 6.97 4.14
N ALA A 109 8.23 6.53 3.96
CA ALA A 109 7.90 5.10 3.94
C ALA A 109 8.50 4.37 2.73
N ILE A 110 8.60 5.02 1.57
CA ILE A 110 9.24 4.43 0.39
C ILE A 110 10.77 4.61 0.38
N GLY A 111 11.34 5.30 1.36
CA GLY A 111 12.78 5.52 1.49
C GLY A 111 13.35 6.47 0.45
N VAL A 112 12.62 7.54 0.14
CA VAL A 112 13.03 8.61 -0.78
C VAL A 112 13.15 9.91 -0.01
#